data_AF-X1HQR8-F1
#
_entry.id   AF-X1HQR8-F1
#
_cell.length_a   1.000
_cell.length_b   1.000
_cell.length_c   1.000
_cell.angle_alpha   90.00
_cell.angle_beta   90.00
_cell.angle_gamma   90.00
#
_symmetry.space_group_name_H-M   'P 1'
#
loop_
_entity.id
_entity.type
_entity.pdbx_description
1 polymer ?
#
loop_
_entity_poly.entity_id
_entity_poly.type
_entity_poly.pdbx_seq_one_letter_code
_entity_poly.pdbx_strand_id
1 'polypeptide(L)'
;MSQKEVVIVGAGVIGCSIAYHLAQQGVPSQIIEMDSIAARASGKSWAVFSYPPTSLEMEGKPPDLLFSAPVGGMGPCLELRWLGYHRLPD
;
A
#
# COMPACT_ATOMS: atom_id res chain seq x y z
N MET A 1 -7.80 29.77 10.64
CA MET A 1 -8.12 28.63 9.76
C MET A 1 -7.82 27.37 10.55
N SER A 2 -8.80 26.48 10.72
CA SER A 2 -8.54 25.19 11.38
C SER A 2 -7.60 24.39 10.48
N GLN A 3 -6.36 24.22 10.90
CA GLN A 3 -5.38 23.39 10.21
C GLN A 3 -5.99 21.99 10.13
N LYS A 4 -6.23 21.48 8.91
CA LYS A 4 -6.76 20.12 8.75
C LYS A 4 -5.65 19.16 9.18
N GLU A 5 -5.74 18.66 10.39
CA GLU A 5 -4.79 17.70 10.95
C GLU A 5 -5.17 16.31 10.46
N VAL A 6 -4.37 15.73 9.58
CA VAL A 6 -4.52 14.34 9.17
C VAL A 6 -3.74 13.46 10.14
N VAL A 7 -4.45 12.62 10.89
CA VAL A 7 -3.84 11.62 11.76
C VAL A 7 -3.94 10.26 11.09
N ILE A 8 -2.81 9.58 10.98
CA ILE A 8 -2.68 8.24 10.40
C ILE A 8 -2.38 7.27 11.55
N VAL A 9 -3.23 6.27 11.73
CA VAL A 9 -3.03 5.26 12.78
C VAL A 9 -2.41 4.00 12.17
N GLY A 10 -1.17 3.71 12.55
CA GLY A 10 -0.37 2.57 12.12
C GLY A 10 0.79 2.97 11.21
N ALA A 11 2.04 2.70 11.64
CA ALA A 11 3.27 2.91 10.87
C ALA A 11 3.72 1.63 10.13
N GLY A 12 2.77 0.92 9.53
CA GLY A 12 3.04 -0.13 8.54
C GLY A 12 3.28 0.45 7.14
N VAL A 13 3.57 -0.41 6.16
CA VAL A 13 3.86 0.01 4.77
C VAL A 13 2.75 0.90 4.17
N ILE A 14 1.49 0.62 4.51
CA ILE A 14 0.34 1.40 4.02
C ILE A 14 0.31 2.79 4.68
N GLY A 15 0.43 2.89 5.99
CA GLY A 15 0.42 4.17 6.70
C GLY A 15 1.58 5.08 6.29
N CYS A 16 2.78 4.50 6.15
CA CYS A 16 3.94 5.22 5.63
C CYS A 16 3.74 5.69 4.18
N SER A 17 3.13 4.86 3.33
CA SER A 17 2.80 5.24 1.95
C SER A 17 1.80 6.40 1.90
N ILE A 18 0.75 6.37 2.72
CA ILE A 18 -0.23 7.46 2.80
C ILE A 18 0.45 8.76 3.23
N ALA A 19 1.24 8.73 4.31
CA ALA A 19 1.95 9.90 4.81
C ALA A 19 2.90 10.49 3.77
N TYR A 20 3.64 9.62 3.06
CA TYR A 20 4.53 10.02 1.98
C TYR A 20 3.78 10.76 0.86
N HIS A 21 2.67 10.20 0.35
CA HIS A 21 1.91 10.82 -0.73
C HIS A 21 1.19 12.11 -0.30
N LEU A 22 0.72 12.18 0.95
CA LEU A 22 0.17 13.42 1.51
C LEU A 22 1.24 14.52 1.62
N ALA A 23 2.44 14.16 2.07
CA ALA A 23 3.57 15.10 2.15
C ALA A 23 3.97 15.60 0.75
N GLN A 24 3.97 14.75 -0.28
CA GLN A 24 4.20 15.16 -1.66
C GLN A 24 3.14 16.15 -2.17
N GLN A 25 1.92 16.11 -1.63
CA GLN A 25 0.83 17.03 -1.95
C GLN A 25 0.81 18.28 -1.05
N GLY A 26 1.79 18.45 -0.16
CA GLY A 26 1.85 19.58 0.79
C GLY A 26 0.84 19.50 1.93
N VAL A 27 0.23 18.33 2.15
CA VAL A 27 -0.73 18.12 3.24
C VAL A 27 0.02 17.59 4.47
N PRO A 28 0.05 18.34 5.59
CA PRO A 28 0.70 17.88 6.81
C PRO A 28 -0.08 16.71 7.42
N SER A 29 0.65 15.69 7.89
CA SER A 29 0.06 14.54 8.57
C SER A 29 0.96 14.05 9.71
N GLN A 30 0.36 13.39 10.70
CA GLN A 30 1.05 12.75 11.82
C GLN A 30 0.71 11.26 11.86
N ILE A 31 1.73 10.41 11.98
CA ILE A 31 1.55 8.96 12.16
C ILE A 31 1.65 8.62 13.65
N ILE A 32 0.72 7.80 14.14
CA ILE A 32 0.76 7.21 15.48
C ILE A 32 0.89 5.69 15.33
N GLU A 33 1.91 5.09 15.92
CA GLU A 33 2.14 3.64 15.96
C GLU A 33 2.22 3.18 17.42
N MET A 34 1.69 1.99 17.70
CA MET A 34 1.61 1.45 19.05
C MET A 34 2.94 0.86 19.53
N ASP A 35 3.75 0.32 18.63
CA ASP A 35 5.02 -0.33 18.95
C ASP A 35 6.21 0.37 18.27
N SER A 36 6.74 -0.19 17.19
CA SER A 36 7.77 0.44 16.36
C SER A 36 7.40 0.37 14.88
N ILE A 37 8.06 1.18 14.04
CA ILE A 37 7.80 1.25 12.61
C ILE A 37 7.91 -0.16 12.01
N ALA A 38 6.86 -0.57 11.30
CA ALA A 38 6.74 -1.88 10.67
C ALA A 38 6.85 -3.12 11.60
N ALA A 39 6.70 -3.00 12.93
CA ALA A 39 6.92 -4.10 13.89
C ALA A 39 6.09 -5.39 13.67
N ARG A 40 4.97 -5.30 12.95
CA ARG A 40 4.02 -6.41 12.71
C ARG A 40 4.12 -6.96 11.29
N ALA A 41 3.00 -7.02 10.56
CA ALA A 41 2.90 -7.69 9.28
C ALA A 41 3.92 -7.17 8.24
N SER A 42 4.15 -5.85 8.18
CA SER A 42 5.05 -5.26 7.20
C SER A 42 6.52 -5.67 7.41
N GLY A 43 7.04 -5.59 8.65
CA GLY A 43 8.44 -5.92 8.94
C GLY A 43 8.71 -7.42 9.08
N LYS A 44 7.67 -8.24 9.27
CA LYS A 44 7.76 -9.71 9.26
C LYS A 44 7.43 -10.32 7.89
N SER A 45 7.18 -9.48 6.88
CA SER A 45 6.94 -9.96 5.52
C SER A 45 8.23 -10.50 4.91
N TRP A 46 8.10 -11.39 3.94
CA TRP A 46 9.25 -11.89 3.17
C TRP A 46 9.79 -10.85 2.17
N ALA A 47 9.19 -9.64 2.12
CA ALA A 47 9.44 -8.62 1.10
C ALA A 47 9.33 -9.12 -0.35
N VAL A 48 8.68 -10.27 -0.57
CA VAL A 48 8.45 -10.82 -1.91
C VAL A 48 7.38 -9.99 -2.58
N PHE A 49 7.73 -9.42 -3.72
CA PHE A 49 6.84 -8.65 -4.55
C PHE A 49 6.50 -9.47 -5.79
N SER A 50 5.28 -10.01 -5.85
CA SER A 50 4.83 -10.78 -7.01
C SER A 50 4.89 -9.96 -8.29
N TYR A 51 5.38 -10.59 -9.37
CA TYR A 51 5.49 -10.00 -10.70
C TYR A 51 4.08 -9.64 -11.23
N PRO A 52 3.80 -8.36 -11.51
CA PRO A 52 2.45 -7.85 -11.77
C PRO A 52 1.63 -8.60 -12.85
N PRO A 53 2.23 -9.13 -13.92
CA PRO A 53 1.51 -9.93 -14.91
C PRO A 53 0.80 -11.18 -14.36
N THR A 54 1.31 -11.82 -13.30
CA THR A 54 0.61 -12.97 -12.68
C THR A 54 -0.72 -12.58 -12.03
N SER A 55 -0.87 -11.32 -11.59
CA SER A 55 -2.15 -10.80 -11.09
C SER A 55 -3.14 -10.42 -12.20
N LEU A 56 -2.66 -10.09 -13.40
CA LEU A 56 -3.55 -9.90 -14.58
C LEU A 56 -4.19 -11.22 -15.00
N GLU A 57 -3.45 -12.33 -14.91
CA GLU A 57 -3.98 -13.68 -15.16
C GLU A 57 -5.06 -14.13 -14.15
N MET A 58 -5.21 -13.39 -13.05
CA MET A 58 -6.24 -13.61 -12.03
C MET A 58 -7.46 -12.71 -12.21
N GLU A 59 -7.40 -11.70 -13.08
CA GLU A 59 -8.52 -10.81 -13.37
C GLU A 59 -9.63 -11.57 -14.11
N GLY A 60 -10.82 -11.64 -13.51
CA GLY A 60 -11.96 -12.40 -14.04
C GLY A 60 -12.05 -13.86 -13.60
N LYS A 61 -11.09 -14.38 -12.82
CA LYS A 61 -11.21 -15.71 -12.18
C LYS A 61 -12.20 -15.65 -11.01
N PRO A 62 -12.91 -16.76 -10.73
CA PRO A 62 -13.94 -16.76 -9.71
C PRO A 62 -13.34 -16.45 -8.32
N PRO A 63 -14.07 -15.70 -7.48
CA PRO A 63 -13.56 -15.11 -6.23
C PRO A 63 -13.24 -16.15 -5.14
N ASP A 64 -13.57 -17.41 -5.34
CA ASP A 64 -13.23 -18.56 -4.49
C ASP A 64 -11.75 -18.97 -4.61
N LEU A 65 -11.08 -18.61 -5.71
CA LEU A 65 -9.64 -18.88 -5.92
C LEU A 65 -8.72 -17.87 -5.25
N LEU A 66 -9.23 -16.69 -4.85
CA LEU A 66 -8.44 -15.65 -4.20
C LEU A 66 -9.10 -15.25 -2.89
N PHE A 67 -8.46 -15.56 -1.76
CA PHE A 67 -8.83 -14.98 -0.47
C PHE A 67 -8.76 -13.45 -0.60
N SER A 68 -9.90 -12.80 -0.80
CA SER A 68 -10.10 -11.34 -0.81
C SER A 68 -9.54 -10.54 -2.01
N ALA A 69 -9.93 -10.87 -3.24
CA ALA A 69 -9.82 -9.87 -4.32
C ALA A 69 -10.72 -8.65 -4.01
N PRO A 70 -10.24 -7.40 -4.21
CA PRO A 70 -11.07 -6.21 -4.02
C PRO A 70 -12.21 -6.17 -5.04
N VAL A 71 -13.40 -5.73 -4.59
CA VAL A 71 -14.56 -5.51 -5.47
C VAL A 71 -14.19 -4.42 -6.48
N GLY A 72 -14.26 -4.73 -7.78
CA GLY A 72 -13.88 -3.82 -8.87
C GLY A 72 -12.56 -4.15 -9.57
N GLY A 73 -11.90 -5.25 -9.20
CA GLY A 73 -10.70 -5.74 -9.89
C GLY A 73 -9.40 -5.20 -9.30
N MET A 74 -8.26 -5.73 -9.79
CA MET A 74 -6.94 -5.40 -9.25
C MET A 74 -6.31 -4.16 -9.88
N GLY A 75 -6.90 -3.58 -10.94
CA GLY A 75 -6.31 -2.49 -11.73
C GLY A 75 -5.67 -1.36 -10.92
N PRO A 76 -6.37 -0.73 -9.96
CA PRO A 76 -5.79 0.34 -9.13
C PRO A 76 -4.61 -0.11 -8.28
N CYS A 77 -4.65 -1.32 -7.72
CA CYS A 77 -3.53 -1.90 -6.97
C CYS A 77 -2.37 -2.27 -7.90
N LEU A 78 -2.68 -2.68 -9.13
CA LEU A 78 -1.71 -3.03 -10.16
C LEU A 78 -0.92 -1.81 -10.63
N GLU A 79 -1.59 -0.67 -10.82
CA GLU A 79 -0.94 0.60 -11.19
C GLU A 79 0.05 1.08 -10.12
N LEU A 80 -0.38 1.08 -8.84
CA LEU A 80 0.50 1.40 -7.71
C LEU A 80 1.69 0.42 -7.63
N ARG A 81 1.45 -0.86 -7.95
CA ARG A 81 2.48 -1.91 -7.99
C ARG A 81 3.46 -1.72 -9.15
N TRP A 82 2.98 -1.36 -10.34
CA TRP A 82 3.81 -1.04 -11.52
C TRP A 82 4.70 0.18 -11.27
N LEU A 83 4.14 1.23 -10.67
CA LEU A 83 4.89 2.41 -10.24
C LEU A 83 6.00 2.07 -9.25
N GLY A 84 5.76 1.11 -8.35
CA GLY A 84 6.78 0.59 -7.45
C GLY A 84 7.89 -0.19 -8.17
N TYR A 85 7.50 -1.09 -9.09
CA TYR A 85 8.44 -1.96 -9.82
C TYR A 85 9.43 -1.16 -10.68
N HIS A 86 8.97 -0.11 -11.36
CA HIS A 86 9.82 0.74 -12.21
C HIS A 86 10.60 1.82 -11.45
N ARG A 87 10.33 2.03 -10.15
CA ARG A 87 11.07 2.98 -9.31
C ARG A 87 12.13 2.33 -8.43
N LEU A 88 12.20 1.00 -8.40
CA LEU A 88 13.33 0.32 -7.78
C LEU A 88 14.58 0.61 -8.65
N PRO A 89 15.63 1.24 -8.10
CA PRO A 89 16.90 1.34 -8.82
C PRO A 89 17.45 -0.07 -9.05
N ASP A 90 18.10 -0.28 -10.21
CA ASP A 90 18.84 -1.50 -10.53
C ASP A 90 19.84 -1.89 -9.42
#